data_AF-A0A844AQM9-F1
#
_entry.id   AF-A0A844AQM9-F1
#
_cell.length_a   1.000
_cell.length_b   1.000
_cell.length_c   1.000
_cell.angle_alpha   90.00
_cell.angle_beta   90.00
_cell.angle_gamma   90.00
#
_symmetry.space_group_name_H-M   'P 1'
#
loop_
_entity.id
_entity.type
_entity.pdbx_description
1 polymer ?
#
loop_
_entity_poly.entity_id
_entity_poly.type
_entity_poly.pdbx_seq_one_letter_code
_entity_poly.pdbx_strand_id
1 'polypeptide(L)'
;MTKSVTAWHIFLHSINMLRRNRTEVLKIFAAPALLAVFLVVVVFWRFELETIFQIYSGNGARATGKIFILFFLVVLCSLILIWPVIVWHRFILLEIPVGWVNRVEISGIFRYFFYYIGILILVTVPSLILRYAFAAVGSGLVFSLDGFFDLAISSIIAWLSYRLTPVLPGIALGLEGNGLGAAWKATQPGAMVLFFLAIIFAIFGLIEVGIALMIPEYGYLFLNMAITVVLFFVQISVATTIYGVYVEKREI
;
A
#
# COMPACT_ATOMS: atom_id res chain seq x y z
N MET A 1 9.44 33.11 -6.37
CA MET A 1 10.21 31.87 -6.16
C MET A 1 9.25 30.77 -5.78
N THR A 2 8.81 29.94 -6.73
CA THR A 2 8.05 28.72 -6.44
C THR A 2 8.96 27.78 -5.65
N LYS A 3 8.62 27.45 -4.40
CA LYS A 3 9.40 26.50 -3.59
C LYS A 3 9.51 25.18 -4.37
N SER A 4 10.72 24.64 -4.50
CA SER A 4 10.91 23.34 -5.13
C SER A 4 10.26 22.26 -4.26
N VAL A 5 9.31 21.51 -4.83
CA VAL A 5 8.67 20.39 -4.13
C VAL A 5 9.73 19.33 -3.83
N THR A 6 9.85 18.92 -2.57
CA THR A 6 10.78 17.86 -2.14
C THR A 6 10.04 16.64 -1.62
N ALA A 7 10.74 15.50 -1.50
CA ALA A 7 10.16 14.26 -0.99
C ALA A 7 9.61 14.42 0.42
N TRP A 8 10.32 15.19 1.23
CA TRP A 8 9.92 15.52 2.59
C TRP A 8 8.64 16.36 2.64
N HIS A 9 8.45 17.30 1.70
CA HIS A 9 7.20 18.05 1.60
C HIS A 9 6.02 17.13 1.27
N ILE A 10 6.16 16.21 0.30
CA ILE A 10 5.09 15.24 -0.03
C ILE A 10 4.74 14.39 1.19
N PHE A 11 5.75 13.87 1.89
CA PHE A 11 5.58 13.04 3.07
C PHE A 11 4.88 13.80 4.21
N LEU A 12 5.38 14.97 4.59
CA LEU A 12 4.79 15.78 5.66
C LEU A 12 3.40 16.30 5.29
N HIS A 13 3.17 16.67 4.03
CA HIS A 13 1.85 17.07 3.55
C HIS A 13 0.86 15.92 3.72
N SER A 14 1.24 14.69 3.35
CA SER A 14 0.42 13.49 3.50
C SER A 14 0.06 13.20 4.97
N ILE A 15 1.01 13.35 5.89
CA ILE A 15 0.74 13.20 7.34
C ILE A 15 -0.17 14.31 7.85
N ASN A 16 0.09 15.55 7.45
CA ASN A 16 -0.72 16.69 7.86
C ASN A 16 -2.16 16.60 7.33
N MET A 17 -2.35 16.04 6.14
CA MET A 17 -3.66 15.75 5.56
C MET A 17 -4.47 14.80 6.44
N LEU A 18 -3.88 13.69 6.90
CA LEU A 18 -4.53 12.78 7.85
C LEU A 18 -4.83 13.44 9.19
N ARG A 19 -3.89 14.26 9.68
CA ARG A 19 -4.02 14.96 10.96
C ARG A 19 -5.14 16.00 10.96
N ARG A 20 -5.29 16.75 9.87
CA ARG A 20 -6.31 17.79 9.72
C ARG A 20 -7.71 17.19 9.55
N ASN A 21 -7.81 16.03 8.90
CA ASN A 21 -9.07 15.40 8.53
C ASN A 21 -9.38 14.13 9.35
N ARG A 22 -9.01 14.09 10.64
CA ARG A 22 -9.13 12.88 11.48
C ARG A 22 -10.57 12.37 11.60
N THR A 23 -11.52 13.29 11.68
CA THR A 23 -12.95 12.96 11.80
C THR A 23 -13.46 12.31 10.51
N GLU A 24 -12.99 12.80 9.37
CA GLU A 24 -13.35 12.36 8.03
C GLU A 24 -12.70 11.01 7.74
N VAL A 25 -11.42 10.82 8.11
CA VAL A 25 -10.76 9.50 8.09
C VAL A 25 -11.60 8.48 8.86
N LEU A 26 -12.05 8.82 10.07
CA LEU A 26 -12.87 7.91 10.87
C LEU A 26 -14.20 7.59 10.18
N LYS A 27 -14.93 8.61 9.71
CA LYS A 27 -16.22 8.42 9.01
C LYS A 27 -16.09 7.56 7.75
N ILE A 28 -15.01 7.75 6.99
CA ILE A 28 -14.78 7.03 5.73
C ILE A 28 -14.40 5.57 5.99
N PHE A 29 -13.48 5.31 6.92
CA PHE A 29 -12.88 3.99 7.07
C PHE A 29 -13.53 3.10 8.13
N ALA A 30 -14.24 3.66 9.13
CA ALA A 30 -14.75 2.86 10.25
C ALA A 30 -15.70 1.73 9.81
N ALA A 31 -16.73 2.04 9.02
CA ALA A 31 -17.71 1.02 8.62
C ALA A 31 -17.09 -0.10 7.74
N PRO A 32 -16.31 0.21 6.67
CA PRO A 32 -15.65 -0.84 5.89
C PRO A 32 -14.61 -1.63 6.69
N ALA A 33 -13.86 -0.98 7.60
CA ALA A 33 -12.89 -1.67 8.45
C ALA A 33 -13.59 -2.64 9.42
N LEU A 34 -14.68 -2.22 10.07
CA LEU A 34 -15.47 -3.09 10.93
C LEU A 34 -16.05 -4.29 10.17
N LEU A 35 -16.52 -4.07 8.93
CA LEU A 35 -17.00 -5.15 8.07
C LEU A 35 -15.88 -6.14 7.72
N ALA A 36 -14.70 -5.65 7.34
CA ALA A 36 -13.54 -6.51 7.05
C ALA A 36 -13.10 -7.31 8.29
N VAL A 37 -13.01 -6.66 9.46
CA VAL A 37 -12.70 -7.33 10.73
C VAL A 37 -13.75 -8.38 11.07
N PHE A 38 -15.04 -8.06 10.91
CA PHE A 38 -16.12 -9.02 11.14
C PHE A 38 -15.99 -10.26 10.26
N LEU A 39 -15.72 -10.09 8.96
CA LEU A 39 -15.52 -11.22 8.05
C LEU A 39 -14.32 -12.07 8.43
N VAL A 40 -13.20 -11.43 8.80
CA VAL A 40 -12.01 -12.14 9.29
C VAL A 40 -12.35 -12.94 10.55
N VAL A 41 -13.02 -12.34 11.54
CA VAL A 41 -13.41 -13.03 12.77
C VAL A 41 -14.33 -14.22 12.48
N VAL A 42 -15.34 -14.05 11.61
CA VAL A 42 -16.28 -15.13 11.27
C VAL A 42 -15.56 -16.29 10.58
N VAL A 43 -14.66 -16.01 9.63
CA VAL A 43 -13.90 -17.05 8.96
C VAL A 43 -12.95 -17.74 9.94
N PHE A 44 -12.19 -16.97 10.72
CA PHE A 44 -11.24 -17.54 11.68
C PHE A 44 -11.92 -18.35 12.79
N TRP A 45 -13.13 -17.98 13.21
CA TRP A 45 -13.93 -18.76 14.16
C TRP A 45 -14.27 -20.17 13.65
N ARG A 46 -14.33 -20.36 12.32
CA ARG A 46 -14.58 -21.66 11.69
C ARG A 46 -13.32 -22.49 11.51
N PHE A 47 -12.15 -21.93 11.78
CA PHE A 47 -10.86 -22.57 11.56
C PHE A 47 -10.23 -22.96 12.90
N GLU A 48 -9.64 -24.14 12.94
CA GLU A 48 -8.79 -24.53 14.07
C GLU A 48 -7.51 -23.68 14.06
N LEU A 49 -7.11 -23.17 15.23
CA LEU A 49 -5.87 -22.41 15.42
C LEU A 49 -4.65 -23.13 14.84
N GLU A 50 -4.60 -24.46 14.98
CA GLU A 50 -3.54 -25.30 14.41
C GLU A 50 -3.48 -25.21 12.88
N THR A 51 -4.63 -25.17 12.20
CA THR A 51 -4.65 -25.01 10.74
C THR A 51 -4.14 -23.64 10.32
N ILE A 52 -4.54 -22.58 11.03
CA ILE A 52 -4.08 -21.21 10.76
C ILE A 52 -2.55 -21.14 10.91
N PHE A 53 -2.01 -21.75 11.97
CA PHE A 53 -0.58 -21.81 12.22
C PHE A 53 0.18 -22.63 11.18
N GLN A 54 -0.35 -23.78 10.75
CA GLN A 54 0.24 -24.59 9.68
C GLN A 54 0.27 -23.86 8.33
N ILE A 55 -0.75 -23.06 8.01
CA ILE A 55 -0.78 -22.23 6.80
C ILE A 55 0.23 -21.08 6.91
N TYR A 56 0.28 -20.40 8.06
CA TYR A 56 1.22 -19.29 8.31
C TYR A 56 2.68 -19.75 8.25
N SER A 57 2.99 -20.92 8.82
CA SER A 57 4.33 -21.51 8.84
C SER A 57 4.76 -22.16 7.52
N GLY A 58 3.92 -22.14 6.47
CA GLY A 58 4.25 -22.73 5.16
C GLY A 58 4.18 -24.26 5.11
N ASN A 59 3.77 -24.93 6.19
CA ASN A 59 3.63 -26.40 6.28
C ASN A 59 2.25 -26.91 5.79
N GLY A 60 1.68 -26.23 4.79
CA GLY A 60 0.26 -26.33 4.40
C GLY A 60 -0.15 -27.53 3.53
N ALA A 61 0.66 -28.60 3.44
CA ALA A 61 0.42 -29.73 2.53
C ALA A 61 -0.93 -30.46 2.73
N ARG A 62 -1.63 -30.22 3.85
CA ARG A 62 -2.96 -30.79 4.17
C ARG A 62 -4.12 -29.78 4.13
N ALA A 63 -3.89 -28.53 3.71
CA ALA A 63 -4.87 -27.44 3.85
C ALA A 63 -5.48 -26.93 2.53
N THR A 64 -5.43 -27.71 1.45
CA THR A 64 -5.81 -27.26 0.09
C THR A 64 -7.23 -26.67 0.01
N GLY A 65 -8.23 -27.24 0.69
CA GLY A 65 -9.59 -26.65 0.71
C GLY A 65 -9.68 -25.33 1.49
N LYS A 66 -8.90 -25.21 2.56
CA LYS A 66 -8.88 -24.05 3.46
C LYS A 66 -8.10 -22.87 2.85
N ILE A 67 -7.12 -23.13 1.98
CA ILE A 67 -6.36 -22.08 1.29
C ILE A 67 -7.23 -21.27 0.32
N PHE A 68 -8.18 -21.92 -0.37
CA PHE A 68 -9.11 -21.22 -1.27
C PHE A 68 -10.06 -20.31 -0.52
N ILE A 69 -10.52 -20.73 0.67
CA ILE A 69 -11.36 -19.89 1.54
C ILE A 69 -10.59 -18.66 2.01
N LEU A 70 -9.32 -18.84 2.42
CA LEU A 70 -8.48 -17.71 2.83
C LEU A 70 -8.17 -16.77 1.67
N PHE A 71 -7.88 -17.31 0.48
CA PHE A 71 -7.68 -16.51 -0.73
C PHE A 71 -8.94 -15.68 -1.04
N PHE A 72 -10.12 -16.30 -1.02
CA PHE A 72 -11.37 -15.59 -1.25
C PHE A 72 -11.64 -14.53 -0.18
N LEU A 73 -11.34 -14.82 1.09
CA LEU A 73 -11.43 -13.85 2.18
C LEU A 73 -10.51 -12.65 1.93
N VAL A 74 -9.26 -12.88 1.53
CA VAL A 74 -8.31 -11.79 1.22
C VAL A 74 -8.84 -10.93 0.08
N VAL A 75 -9.29 -11.53 -1.01
CA VAL A 75 -9.88 -10.80 -2.15
C VAL A 75 -11.11 -9.98 -1.70
N LEU A 76 -12.01 -10.59 -0.93
CA LEU A 76 -13.21 -9.92 -0.43
C LEU A 76 -12.86 -8.74 0.48
N CYS A 77 -11.94 -8.93 1.42
CA CYS A 77 -11.44 -7.87 2.29
C CYS A 77 -10.76 -6.76 1.49
N SER A 78 -9.97 -7.09 0.46
CA SER A 78 -9.38 -6.09 -0.44
C SER A 78 -10.43 -5.25 -1.14
N LEU A 79 -11.49 -5.87 -1.69
CA LEU A 79 -12.59 -5.15 -2.33
C LEU A 79 -13.32 -4.22 -1.33
N ILE A 80 -13.55 -4.69 -0.11
CA ILE A 80 -14.17 -3.89 0.95
C ILE A 80 -13.27 -2.72 1.37
N LEU A 81 -11.96 -2.91 1.44
CA LEU A 81 -11.01 -1.87 1.84
C LEU A 81 -10.65 -0.89 0.70
N ILE A 82 -10.87 -1.27 -0.55
CA ILE A 82 -10.76 -0.34 -1.69
C ILE A 82 -11.88 0.71 -1.66
N TRP A 83 -13.07 0.34 -1.20
CA TRP A 83 -14.20 1.26 -1.07
C TRP A 83 -13.84 2.55 -0.32
N PRO A 84 -13.36 2.53 0.94
CA PRO A 84 -12.99 3.75 1.65
C PRO A 84 -11.78 4.46 1.03
N VAL A 85 -10.89 3.76 0.33
CA VAL A 85 -9.75 4.37 -0.39
C VAL A 85 -10.25 5.26 -1.53
N ILE A 86 -11.20 4.78 -2.33
CA ILE A 86 -11.83 5.58 -3.40
C ILE A 86 -12.52 6.81 -2.82
N VAL A 87 -13.27 6.63 -1.73
CA VAL A 87 -13.95 7.75 -1.04
C VAL A 87 -12.94 8.75 -0.53
N TRP A 88 -11.82 8.31 0.05
CA TRP A 88 -10.75 9.18 0.53
C TRP A 88 -10.15 10.02 -0.59
N HIS A 89 -9.81 9.41 -1.73
CA HIS A 89 -9.30 10.15 -2.89
C HIS A 89 -10.30 11.21 -3.37
N ARG A 90 -11.59 10.86 -3.47
CA ARG A 90 -12.66 11.79 -3.86
C ARG A 90 -12.82 12.92 -2.85
N PHE A 91 -12.81 12.61 -1.56
CA PHE A 91 -12.94 13.60 -0.49
C PHE A 91 -11.81 14.63 -0.56
N ILE A 92 -10.56 14.20 -0.67
CA ILE A 92 -9.41 15.11 -0.68
C ILE A 92 -9.33 15.90 -2.00
N LEU A 93 -9.58 15.26 -3.14
CA LEU A 93 -9.40 15.91 -4.44
C LEU A 93 -10.61 16.74 -4.85
N LEU A 94 -11.83 16.29 -4.57
CA LEU A 94 -13.06 16.98 -4.96
C LEU A 94 -13.72 17.74 -3.81
N GLU A 95 -13.20 17.64 -2.58
CA GLU A 95 -13.76 18.27 -1.38
C GLU A 95 -15.24 17.89 -1.12
N ILE A 96 -15.64 16.69 -1.57
CA ILE A 96 -17.02 16.18 -1.43
C ILE A 96 -17.29 15.81 0.03
N PRO A 97 -18.39 16.29 0.65
CA PRO A 97 -18.71 15.95 2.03
C PRO A 97 -18.90 14.44 2.22
N VAL A 98 -18.38 13.92 3.34
CA VAL A 98 -18.43 12.49 3.67
C VAL A 98 -19.29 12.21 4.89
N GLY A 99 -20.03 11.09 4.82
CA GLY A 99 -20.80 10.53 5.92
C GLY A 99 -20.17 9.24 6.45
N TRP A 100 -20.89 8.57 7.37
CA TRP A 100 -20.49 7.25 7.90
C TRP A 100 -20.66 6.11 6.89
N VAL A 101 -21.53 6.29 5.89
CA VAL A 101 -21.73 5.37 4.77
C VAL A 101 -21.70 6.18 3.49
N ASN A 102 -20.69 5.94 2.66
CA ASN A 102 -20.42 6.72 1.45
C ASN A 102 -20.70 5.89 0.21
N ARG A 103 -21.42 6.43 -0.77
CA ARG A 103 -21.75 5.69 -1.99
C ARG A 103 -20.54 5.60 -2.92
N VAL A 104 -20.23 4.40 -3.37
CA VAL A 104 -19.27 4.13 -4.45
C VAL A 104 -19.87 3.12 -5.41
N GLU A 105 -19.65 3.34 -6.69
CA GLU A 105 -20.07 2.40 -7.73
C GLU A 105 -19.22 1.14 -7.68
N ILE A 106 -19.86 -0.02 -7.69
CA ILE A 106 -19.20 -1.33 -7.62
C ILE A 106 -18.20 -1.51 -8.78
N SER A 107 -18.57 -1.04 -9.98
CA SER A 107 -17.68 -1.02 -11.16
C SER A 107 -16.37 -0.26 -10.88
N GLY A 108 -16.44 0.85 -10.14
CA GLY A 108 -15.26 1.62 -9.72
C GLY A 108 -14.34 0.85 -8.77
N ILE A 109 -14.91 0.06 -7.84
CA ILE A 109 -14.14 -0.79 -6.91
C ILE A 109 -13.37 -1.86 -7.70
N PHE A 110 -14.04 -2.58 -8.60
CA PHE A 110 -13.39 -3.62 -9.42
C PHE A 110 -12.31 -3.03 -10.33
N ARG A 111 -12.59 -1.89 -10.97
CA ARG A 111 -11.59 -1.24 -11.81
C ARG A 111 -10.36 -0.84 -10.99
N TYR A 112 -10.56 -0.21 -9.83
CA TYR A 112 -9.47 0.13 -8.93
C TYR A 112 -8.68 -1.12 -8.52
N PHE A 113 -9.37 -2.20 -8.16
CA PHE A 113 -8.75 -3.48 -7.80
C PHE A 113 -7.87 -4.04 -8.92
N PHE A 114 -8.36 -4.09 -10.16
CA PHE A 114 -7.56 -4.63 -11.28
C PHE A 114 -6.35 -3.76 -11.62
N TYR A 115 -6.45 -2.44 -11.53
CA TYR A 115 -5.28 -1.58 -11.71
C TYR A 115 -4.27 -1.73 -10.57
N TYR A 116 -4.75 -1.82 -9.32
CA TYR A 116 -3.89 -2.07 -8.17
C TYR A 116 -3.14 -3.40 -8.32
N ILE A 117 -3.85 -4.48 -8.65
CA ILE A 117 -3.25 -5.79 -8.91
C ILE A 117 -2.32 -5.76 -10.14
N GLY A 118 -2.69 -5.04 -11.19
CA GLY A 118 -1.85 -4.86 -12.37
C GLY A 118 -0.52 -4.18 -12.06
N ILE A 119 -0.54 -3.11 -11.26
CA ILE A 119 0.68 -2.43 -10.78
C ILE A 119 1.49 -3.37 -9.89
N LEU A 120 0.83 -4.07 -8.95
CA LEU A 120 1.47 -5.03 -8.06
C LEU A 120 2.21 -6.10 -8.87
N ILE A 121 1.55 -6.75 -9.83
CA ILE A 121 2.18 -7.78 -10.68
C ILE A 121 3.32 -7.18 -11.50
N LEU A 122 3.10 -6.01 -12.12
CA LEU A 122 4.09 -5.34 -12.97
C LEU A 122 5.38 -5.01 -12.22
N VAL A 123 5.30 -4.67 -10.93
CA VAL A 123 6.46 -4.30 -10.12
C VAL A 123 7.02 -5.49 -9.34
N THR A 124 6.17 -6.32 -8.75
CA THR A 124 6.57 -7.44 -7.89
C THR A 124 7.18 -8.59 -8.69
N VAL A 125 6.62 -8.99 -9.84
CA VAL A 125 7.14 -10.15 -10.60
C VAL A 125 8.59 -9.94 -11.06
N PRO A 126 8.95 -8.82 -11.72
CA PRO A 126 10.35 -8.55 -12.07
C PRO A 126 11.25 -8.47 -10.83
N SER A 127 10.74 -7.94 -9.72
CA SER A 127 11.52 -7.85 -8.50
C SER A 127 11.84 -9.20 -7.88
N LEU A 128 10.91 -10.16 -7.93
CA LEU A 128 11.15 -11.51 -7.46
C LEU A 128 12.24 -12.18 -8.31
N ILE A 129 12.17 -12.03 -9.64
CA ILE A 129 13.20 -12.55 -10.56
C ILE A 129 14.57 -11.97 -10.21
N LEU A 130 14.66 -10.66 -9.99
CA LEU A 130 15.92 -10.01 -9.59
C LEU A 130 16.41 -10.53 -8.24
N ARG A 131 15.54 -10.60 -7.22
CA ARG A 131 15.90 -11.12 -5.89
C ARG A 131 16.43 -12.55 -5.96
N TYR A 132 15.79 -13.43 -6.73
CA TYR A 132 16.27 -14.80 -6.92
C TYR A 132 17.61 -14.85 -7.66
N ALA A 133 17.78 -14.03 -8.70
CA ALA A 133 19.04 -13.96 -9.45
C ALA A 133 20.19 -13.49 -8.53
N PHE A 134 19.96 -12.47 -7.71
CA PHE A 134 20.97 -11.97 -6.76
C PHE A 134 21.24 -12.97 -5.63
N ALA A 135 20.22 -13.62 -5.08
CA ALA A 135 20.40 -14.64 -4.05
C ALA A 135 21.26 -15.83 -4.54
N ALA A 136 21.08 -16.25 -5.80
CA ALA A 136 21.88 -17.30 -6.41
C ALA A 136 23.36 -16.94 -6.59
N VAL A 137 23.68 -15.64 -6.72
CA VAL A 137 25.06 -15.14 -6.81
C VAL A 137 25.64 -14.86 -5.41
N GLY A 138 24.82 -14.34 -4.49
CA GLY A 138 25.21 -13.92 -3.14
C GLY A 138 25.57 -15.09 -2.22
N SER A 139 24.97 -16.27 -2.41
CA SER A 139 25.27 -17.47 -1.61
C SER A 139 26.72 -17.97 -1.72
N GLY A 140 27.54 -17.39 -2.60
CA GLY A 140 28.97 -17.67 -2.73
C GLY A 140 29.93 -16.62 -2.14
N LEU A 141 29.44 -15.51 -1.58
CA LEU A 141 30.27 -14.39 -1.10
C LEU A 141 30.37 -14.39 0.44
N VAL A 142 31.59 -14.19 0.97
CA VAL A 142 31.93 -14.19 2.41
C VAL A 142 31.32 -13.00 3.18
N PHE A 143 30.91 -11.95 2.46
CA PHE A 143 30.17 -10.81 3.02
C PHE A 143 28.72 -10.86 2.52
N SER A 144 27.75 -10.98 3.44
CA SER A 144 26.32 -10.97 3.11
C SER A 144 25.87 -9.57 2.69
N LEU A 145 26.07 -9.25 1.40
CA LEU A 145 25.55 -8.04 0.77
C LEU A 145 24.02 -8.05 0.60
N ASP A 146 23.35 -9.12 1.05
CA ASP A 146 21.92 -9.37 0.89
C ASP A 146 21.06 -8.20 1.38
N GLY A 147 21.41 -7.58 2.52
CA GLY A 147 20.68 -6.42 3.04
C GLY A 147 20.80 -5.17 2.16
N PHE A 148 21.95 -4.96 1.53
CA PHE A 148 22.15 -3.84 0.60
C PHE A 148 21.37 -4.05 -0.70
N PHE A 149 21.39 -5.27 -1.23
CA PHE A 149 20.60 -5.62 -2.42
C PHE A 149 19.10 -5.50 -2.17
N ASP A 150 18.61 -5.95 -1.01
CA ASP A 150 17.20 -5.84 -0.66
C ASP A 150 16.77 -4.37 -0.51
N LEU A 151 17.60 -3.53 0.11
CA LEU A 151 17.35 -2.09 0.21
C LEU A 151 17.29 -1.43 -1.18
N ALA A 152 18.25 -1.74 -2.06
CA ALA A 152 18.31 -1.19 -3.41
C ALA A 152 17.09 -1.62 -4.25
N ILE A 153 16.79 -2.91 -4.26
CA ILE A 153 15.64 -3.47 -5.00
C ILE A 153 14.33 -2.89 -4.47
N SER A 154 14.13 -2.86 -3.15
CA SER A 154 12.92 -2.32 -2.52
C SER A 154 12.73 -0.83 -2.80
N SER A 155 13.81 -0.05 -2.82
CA SER A 155 13.75 1.37 -3.19
C SER A 155 13.35 1.58 -4.65
N ILE A 156 13.86 0.75 -5.57
CA ILE A 156 13.48 0.80 -6.99
C ILE A 156 12.01 0.41 -7.18
N ILE A 157 11.55 -0.65 -6.50
CA ILE A 157 10.14 -1.06 -6.50
C ILE A 157 9.23 0.05 -6.01
N ALA A 158 9.54 0.63 -4.86
CA ALA A 158 8.75 1.71 -4.28
C ALA A 158 8.75 2.94 -5.20
N TRP A 159 9.88 3.26 -5.83
CA TRP A 159 9.97 4.33 -6.83
C TRP A 159 9.09 4.08 -8.05
N LEU A 160 9.16 2.89 -8.65
CA LEU A 160 8.30 2.50 -9.76
C LEU A 160 6.83 2.56 -9.38
N SER A 161 6.49 2.06 -8.19
CA SER A 161 5.14 2.08 -7.65
C SER A 161 4.64 3.53 -7.55
N TYR A 162 5.36 4.43 -6.89
CA TYR A 162 4.97 5.84 -6.74
C TYR A 162 4.77 6.58 -8.06
N ARG A 163 5.50 6.20 -9.12
CA ARG A 163 5.30 6.78 -10.46
C ARG A 163 4.01 6.31 -11.14
N LEU A 164 3.52 5.14 -10.80
CA LEU A 164 2.32 4.54 -11.37
C LEU A 164 1.08 4.78 -10.51
N THR A 165 1.24 4.92 -9.19
CA THR A 165 0.18 5.19 -8.22
C THR A 165 -0.78 6.33 -8.59
N PRO A 166 -0.39 7.45 -9.26
CA PRO A 166 -1.36 8.46 -9.69
C PRO A 166 -2.52 7.92 -10.55
N VAL A 167 -2.36 6.77 -11.22
CA VAL A 167 -3.48 6.13 -11.93
C VAL A 167 -4.65 5.80 -10.98
N LEU A 168 -4.35 5.47 -9.72
CA LEU A 168 -5.33 4.99 -8.75
C LEU A 168 -6.28 6.11 -8.29
N PRO A 169 -5.81 7.30 -7.85
CA PRO A 169 -6.69 8.44 -7.64
C PRO A 169 -7.44 8.86 -8.91
N GLY A 170 -6.80 8.82 -10.09
CA GLY A 170 -7.47 9.11 -11.36
C GLY A 170 -8.67 8.19 -11.62
N ILE A 171 -8.51 6.89 -11.38
CA ILE A 171 -9.61 5.90 -11.46
C ILE A 171 -10.67 6.16 -10.40
N ALA A 172 -10.27 6.51 -9.17
CA ALA A 172 -11.22 6.86 -8.12
C ALA A 172 -12.11 8.05 -8.53
N LEU A 173 -11.56 9.02 -9.27
CA LEU A 173 -12.29 10.15 -9.83
C LEU A 173 -13.13 9.83 -11.08
N GLY A 174 -13.06 8.60 -11.61
CA GLY A 174 -13.74 8.22 -12.84
C GLY A 174 -13.07 8.76 -14.11
N LEU A 175 -11.82 9.24 -14.02
CA LEU A 175 -11.07 9.76 -15.16
C LEU A 175 -10.37 8.62 -15.90
N GLU A 176 -11.12 7.97 -16.79
CA GLU A 176 -10.73 6.74 -17.48
C GLU A 176 -9.55 6.91 -18.46
N GLY A 177 -9.25 8.14 -18.90
CA GLY A 177 -8.21 8.45 -19.89
C GLY A 177 -6.77 8.47 -19.39
N ASN A 178 -6.54 8.42 -18.07
CA ASN A 178 -5.22 8.58 -17.46
C ASN A 178 -4.58 7.23 -17.10
N GLY A 179 -4.37 6.35 -18.08
CA GLY A 179 -3.73 5.04 -17.87
C GLY A 179 -2.28 5.12 -17.34
N LEU A 180 -1.63 3.95 -17.15
CA LEU A 180 -0.28 3.84 -16.58
C LEU A 180 0.77 4.70 -17.32
N GLY A 181 0.68 4.79 -18.66
CA GLY A 181 1.57 5.63 -19.45
C GLY A 181 1.40 7.13 -19.20
N ALA A 182 0.17 7.58 -18.92
CA ALA A 182 -0.10 8.97 -18.55
C ALA A 182 0.45 9.28 -17.16
N ALA A 183 0.23 8.39 -16.18
CA ALA A 183 0.81 8.52 -14.84
C ALA A 183 2.35 8.58 -14.88
N TRP A 184 2.98 7.73 -15.70
CA TRP A 184 4.42 7.73 -15.89
C TRP A 184 4.94 9.05 -16.46
N LYS A 185 4.29 9.60 -17.50
CA LYS A 185 4.65 10.89 -18.11
C LYS A 185 4.44 12.05 -17.14
N ALA A 186 3.31 12.06 -16.42
CA ALA A 186 2.99 13.12 -15.45
C ALA A 186 4.02 13.21 -14.31
N THR A 187 4.58 12.07 -13.89
CA THR A 187 5.57 11.99 -12.81
C THR A 187 7.03 12.16 -13.26
N GLN A 188 7.31 12.28 -14.58
CA GLN A 188 8.68 12.46 -15.07
C GLN A 188 9.42 13.67 -14.44
N PRO A 189 8.83 14.87 -14.33
CA PRO A 189 9.53 16.03 -13.78
C PRO A 189 9.94 15.86 -12.31
N GLY A 190 9.25 14.97 -11.57
CA GLY A 190 9.51 14.68 -10.16
C GLY A 190 10.11 13.31 -9.90
N ALA A 191 10.63 12.62 -10.91
CA ALA A 191 11.07 11.24 -10.75
C ALA A 191 12.10 11.05 -9.63
N MET A 192 13.07 11.98 -9.49
CA MET A 192 14.05 11.96 -8.41
C MET A 192 13.43 12.25 -7.04
N VAL A 193 12.44 13.15 -6.98
CA VAL A 193 11.70 13.44 -5.75
C VAL A 193 10.96 12.20 -5.26
N LEU A 194 10.32 11.45 -6.16
CA LEU A 194 9.66 10.19 -5.83
C LEU A 194 10.65 9.09 -5.46
N PHE A 195 11.87 9.12 -5.99
CA PHE A 195 12.93 8.18 -5.60
C PHE A 195 13.39 8.43 -4.16
N PHE A 196 13.62 9.70 -3.79
CA PHE A 196 13.92 10.03 -2.39
C PHE A 196 12.76 9.72 -1.45
N LEU A 197 11.51 9.84 -1.92
CA LEU A 197 10.34 9.40 -1.16
C LEU A 197 10.37 7.88 -0.94
N ALA A 198 10.74 7.09 -1.96
CA ALA A 198 10.97 5.66 -1.82
C ALA A 198 12.04 5.31 -0.79
N ILE A 199 13.15 6.05 -0.77
CA ILE A 199 14.20 5.89 0.25
C ILE A 199 13.66 6.18 1.66
N ILE A 200 12.84 7.22 1.85
CA ILE A 200 12.24 7.53 3.15
C ILE A 200 11.45 6.32 3.68
N PHE A 201 10.59 5.72 2.85
CA PHE A 201 9.82 4.53 3.25
C PHE A 201 10.67 3.28 3.41
N ALA A 202 11.73 3.12 2.61
CA ALA A 202 12.66 2.02 2.77
C ALA A 202 13.42 2.10 4.12
N ILE A 203 13.82 3.31 4.53
CA ILE A 203 14.42 3.54 5.85
C ILE A 203 13.42 3.20 6.97
N PHE A 204 12.15 3.58 6.85
CA PHE A 204 11.14 3.17 7.82
C PHE A 204 11.01 1.64 7.91
N GLY A 205 11.04 0.94 6.78
CA GLY A 205 11.07 -0.53 6.75
C GLY A 205 12.29 -1.11 7.44
N LEU A 206 13.49 -0.54 7.25
CA LEU A 206 14.70 -0.98 7.96
C LEU A 206 14.61 -0.75 9.47
N ILE A 207 14.03 0.37 9.90
CA ILE A 207 13.79 0.66 11.32
C ILE A 207 12.82 -0.36 11.90
N GLU A 208 11.74 -0.70 11.18
CA GLU A 208 10.78 -1.71 11.59
C GLU A 208 11.44 -3.08 11.79
N VAL A 209 12.28 -3.52 10.84
CA VAL A 209 13.06 -4.76 10.97
C VAL A 209 14.01 -4.68 12.18
N GLY A 210 14.69 -3.56 12.39
CA GLY A 210 15.55 -3.35 13.55
C GLY A 210 14.80 -3.48 14.88
N ILE A 211 13.61 -2.91 14.97
CA ILE A 211 12.73 -3.04 16.15
C ILE A 211 12.29 -4.50 16.36
N ALA A 212 11.98 -5.21 15.28
CA ALA A 212 11.59 -6.63 15.33
C ALA A 212 12.65 -7.51 16.00
N LEU A 213 13.94 -7.18 15.83
CA LEU A 213 15.05 -7.91 16.44
C LEU A 213 15.23 -7.63 17.93
N MET A 214 14.63 -6.56 18.46
CA MET A 214 14.81 -6.12 19.85
C MET A 214 13.63 -6.48 20.77
N ILE A 215 12.49 -6.89 20.22
CA ILE A 215 11.24 -7.11 20.96
C ILE A 215 10.82 -8.58 20.83
N PRO A 216 10.26 -9.22 21.88
CA PRO A 216 9.68 -10.55 21.77
C PRO A 216 8.62 -10.64 20.68
N GLU A 217 8.53 -11.80 20.03
CA GLU A 217 7.69 -12.05 18.84
C GLU A 217 6.22 -11.61 19.02
N TYR A 218 5.60 -11.93 20.16
CA TYR A 218 4.23 -11.53 20.46
C TYR A 218 4.06 -10.01 20.61
N GLY A 219 5.07 -9.32 21.19
CA GLY A 219 5.06 -7.86 21.30
C GLY A 219 5.22 -7.19 19.94
N TYR A 220 6.07 -7.76 19.08
CA TYR A 220 6.26 -7.28 17.71
C TYR A 220 4.99 -7.43 16.86
N LEU A 221 4.22 -8.53 17.01
CA LEU A 221 2.98 -8.73 16.25
C LEU A 221 1.98 -7.56 16.41
N PHE A 222 1.71 -7.16 17.66
CA PHE A 222 0.79 -6.05 17.92
C PHE A 222 1.34 -4.70 17.40
N LEU A 223 2.65 -4.49 17.56
CA LEU A 223 3.31 -3.28 17.09
C LEU A 223 3.31 -3.20 15.55
N ASN A 224 3.65 -4.28 14.86
CA ASN A 224 3.63 -4.39 13.41
C ASN A 224 2.22 -4.16 12.84
N MET A 225 1.19 -4.70 13.49
CA MET A 225 -0.19 -4.43 13.10
C MET A 225 -0.51 -2.92 13.18
N ALA A 226 -0.12 -2.25 14.27
CA ALA A 226 -0.32 -0.82 14.44
C ALA A 226 0.46 0.01 13.40
N ILE A 227 1.74 -0.33 13.16
CA ILE A 227 2.59 0.30 12.16
C ILE A 227 1.99 0.14 10.76
N THR A 228 1.54 -1.07 10.41
CA THR A 228 0.95 -1.38 9.10
C THR A 228 -0.30 -0.55 8.84
N VAL A 229 -1.18 -0.41 9.84
CA VAL A 229 -2.38 0.42 9.72
C VAL A 229 -2.02 1.89 9.52
N VAL A 230 -1.06 2.42 10.29
CA VAL A 230 -0.61 3.81 10.14
C VAL A 230 0.01 4.02 8.76
N LEU A 231 0.90 3.13 8.33
CA LEU A 231 1.54 3.20 7.02
C LEU A 231 0.52 3.11 5.89
N PHE A 232 -0.52 2.28 6.01
CA PHE A 232 -1.59 2.20 5.02
C PHE A 232 -2.25 3.58 4.78
N PHE A 233 -2.65 4.28 5.85
CA PHE A 233 -3.24 5.61 5.73
C PHE A 233 -2.27 6.63 5.12
N VAL A 234 -1.01 6.58 5.54
CA VAL A 234 0.03 7.47 5.01
C VAL A 234 0.23 7.19 3.52
N GLN A 235 0.30 5.93 3.10
CA GLN A 235 0.51 5.56 1.70
C GLN A 235 -0.64 5.99 0.79
N ILE A 236 -1.89 5.88 1.25
CA ILE A 236 -3.05 6.39 0.50
C ILE A 236 -3.00 7.91 0.39
N SER A 237 -2.58 8.61 1.45
CA SER A 237 -2.44 10.07 1.44
C SER A 237 -1.28 10.51 0.54
N VAL A 238 -0.19 9.76 0.50
CA VAL A 238 0.93 9.94 -0.43
C VAL A 238 0.45 9.76 -1.86
N ALA A 239 -0.30 8.70 -2.16
CA ALA A 239 -0.89 8.47 -3.48
C ALA A 239 -1.72 9.68 -3.95
N THR A 240 -2.56 10.20 -3.07
CA THR A 240 -3.40 11.37 -3.33
C THR A 240 -2.58 12.63 -3.56
N THR A 241 -1.53 12.84 -2.74
CA THR A 241 -0.65 14.00 -2.82
C THR A 241 0.17 13.99 -4.11
N ILE A 242 0.72 12.83 -4.50
CA ILE A 242 1.45 12.66 -5.76
C ILE A 242 0.52 13.00 -6.94
N TYR A 243 -0.73 12.53 -6.92
CA TYR A 243 -1.70 12.86 -7.95
C TYR A 243 -1.96 14.37 -8.01
N GLY A 244 -2.26 15.00 -6.87
CA GLY A 244 -2.52 16.44 -6.78
C GLY A 244 -1.34 17.27 -7.33
N VAL A 245 -0.11 16.94 -6.96
CA VAL A 245 1.09 17.69 -7.38
C VAL A 245 1.44 17.44 -8.84
N TYR A 246 1.49 16.19 -9.29
CA TYR A 246 2.05 15.86 -10.61
C TYR A 246 1.01 15.81 -11.73
N VAL A 247 -0.24 15.47 -11.42
CA VAL A 247 -1.34 15.42 -12.40
C VAL A 247 -2.12 16.73 -12.39
N GLU A 248 -2.59 17.18 -11.22
CA GLU A 248 -3.42 18.39 -11.12
C GLU A 248 -2.62 19.70 -10.90
N LYS A 249 -1.31 19.60 -10.71
CA LYS A 249 -0.40 20.74 -10.49
C LYS A 249 -0.77 21.60 -9.26
N ARG A 250 -1.34 20.99 -8.21
CA ARG A 250 -1.59 21.64 -6.91
C ARG A 250 -0.27 21.96 -6.19
N GLU A 251 -0.27 23.06 -5.47
CA GLU A 251 0.84 23.49 -4.61
C GLU A 251 0.74 22.84 -3.22
N ILE A 252 1.90 22.53 -2.61
CA ILE A 252 2.02 21.91 -1.27
C ILE A 252 3.11 22.54 -0.41
#